data_AF-A6IP38-F1
#
_entry.id   AF-A6IP38-F1
#
_cell.length_a   1.000
_cell.length_b   1.000
_cell.length_c   1.000
_cell.angle_alpha   90.00
_cell.angle_beta   90.00
_cell.angle_gamma   90.00
#
_symmetry.space_group_name_H-M   'P 1'
#
loop_
_entity.id
_entity.type
_entity.pdbx_description
1 polymer ?
#
loop_
_entity_poly.entity_id
_entity_poly.type
_entity_poly.pdbx_seq_one_letter_code
_entity_poly.pdbx_strand_id
1 'polypeptide(L)'
;MAEQRLPVPRLRGVSREQFMEHLYPQRKPLVLEGLDLGSCTSKWTVDYLSQVGGTKEVKIHVAAVAQMDFIKLYLLTSWSRERPKKHIKSSSFHRMRDTTYGHLEKTRGR
;
A
#
# COMPACT_ATOMS: atom_id res chain seq x y z
N MET A 1 7.85 12.67 29.72
CA MET A 1 6.56 13.29 29.34
C MET A 1 5.70 12.19 28.74
N ALA A 2 4.57 11.82 29.35
CA ALA A 2 3.67 10.84 28.75
C ALA A 2 2.92 11.48 27.57
N GLU A 3 2.99 10.85 26.40
CA GLU A 3 2.31 11.31 25.19
C GLU A 3 0.79 11.10 25.31
N GLN A 4 0.01 12.16 25.13
CA GLN A 4 -1.45 12.08 25.16
C GLN A 4 -1.99 11.59 23.81
N ARG A 5 -2.72 10.47 23.83
CA ARG A 5 -3.40 9.92 22.64
C ARG A 5 -4.83 10.43 22.59
N LEU A 6 -5.07 11.44 21.76
CA LEU A 6 -6.41 12.00 21.56
C LEU A 6 -7.09 11.33 20.34
N PRO A 7 -8.37 10.94 20.45
CA PRO A 7 -9.11 10.40 19.32
C PRO A 7 -9.40 11.50 18.29
N VAL A 8 -9.40 11.12 17.00
CA VAL A 8 -9.82 12.01 15.92
C VAL A 8 -11.36 12.08 15.89
N PRO A 9 -11.97 13.28 15.93
CA PRO A 9 -13.42 13.42 15.83
C PRO A 9 -14.00 12.81 14.55
N ARG A 10 -15.25 12.34 14.62
CA ARG A 10 -15.97 11.71 13.50
C ARG A 10 -17.35 12.35 13.39
N LEU A 11 -17.72 12.84 12.20
CA LEU A 11 -18.99 13.53 11.97
C LEU A 11 -19.71 12.97 10.74
N ARG A 12 -21.05 12.95 10.79
CA ARG A 12 -21.94 12.55 9.69
C ARG A 12 -22.78 13.72 9.22
N GLY A 13 -23.20 13.69 7.95
CA GLY A 13 -24.17 14.67 7.41
C GLY A 13 -23.65 16.11 7.34
N VAL A 14 -22.33 16.28 7.28
CA VAL A 14 -21.70 17.60 7.19
C VAL A 14 -21.95 18.17 5.79
N SER A 15 -22.57 19.35 5.72
CA SER A 15 -22.75 20.05 4.44
C SER A 15 -21.43 20.67 3.95
N ARG A 16 -21.38 20.99 2.66
CA ARG A 16 -20.21 21.63 2.06
C ARG A 16 -19.91 22.98 2.72
N GLU A 17 -20.95 23.76 2.98
CA GLU A 17 -20.86 25.11 3.57
C GLU A 17 -20.35 25.00 5.01
N GLN A 18 -20.94 24.12 5.80
CA GLN A 18 -20.51 23.86 7.17
C GLN A 18 -19.03 23.42 7.22
N PHE A 19 -18.63 22.55 6.30
CA PHE A 19 -17.23 22.14 6.21
C PHE A 19 -16.30 23.32 5.89
N MET A 20 -16.62 24.11 4.87
CA MET A 20 -15.76 25.19 4.39
C MET A 20 -15.67 26.37 5.36
N GLU A 21 -16.79 26.78 5.94
CA GLU A 21 -16.86 27.99 6.77
C GLU A 21 -16.49 27.73 8.23
N HIS A 22 -16.74 26.53 8.75
CA HIS A 22 -16.62 26.27 10.19
C HIS A 22 -15.61 25.20 10.56
N LEU A 23 -15.47 24.13 9.77
CA LEU A 23 -14.61 22.99 10.13
C LEU A 23 -13.19 23.13 9.54
N TYR A 24 -13.08 23.48 8.26
CA TYR A 24 -11.82 23.62 7.55
C TYR A 24 -10.87 24.68 8.18
N PRO A 25 -11.35 25.86 8.62
CA PRO A 25 -10.48 26.87 9.24
C PRO A 25 -9.85 26.43 10.57
N GLN A 26 -10.40 25.41 11.24
CA GLN A 26 -9.88 24.93 12.53
C GLN A 26 -8.54 24.21 12.43
N ARG A 27 -8.13 23.77 11.23
CA ARG A 27 -6.86 23.07 10.97
C ARG A 27 -6.62 21.85 11.88
N LYS A 28 -7.69 21.18 12.31
CA LYS A 28 -7.66 19.97 13.12
C LYS A 28 -8.08 18.75 12.28
N PRO A 29 -7.50 17.56 12.54
CA PRO A 29 -7.92 16.34 11.86
C PRO A 29 -9.38 16.00 12.21
N LEU A 30 -10.12 15.50 11.23
CA LEU A 30 -11.53 15.14 11.32
C LEU A 30 -11.84 14.04 10.31
N VAL A 31 -12.67 13.07 10.70
CA VAL A 31 -13.22 12.05 9.78
C VAL A 31 -14.66 12.40 9.42
N LEU A 32 -14.95 12.47 8.12
CA LEU A 32 -16.31 12.64 7.59
C LEU A 32 -16.87 11.27 7.21
N GLU A 33 -18.00 10.90 7.81
CA GLU A 33 -18.68 9.63 7.61
C GLU A 33 -19.97 9.81 6.80
N GLY A 34 -20.32 8.78 6.01
CA GLY A 34 -21.58 8.75 5.27
C GLY A 34 -21.64 9.70 4.08
N LEU A 35 -20.49 10.18 3.59
CA LEU A 35 -20.42 10.90 2.33
C LEU A 35 -20.67 9.96 1.17
N ASP A 36 -21.46 10.42 0.19
CA ASP A 36 -21.61 9.72 -1.07
C ASP A 36 -20.34 9.90 -1.92
N LEU A 37 -19.55 8.83 -2.02
CA LEU A 37 -18.35 8.76 -2.87
C LEU A 37 -18.68 8.26 -4.28
N GLY A 38 -19.97 8.02 -4.58
CA GLY A 38 -20.45 7.40 -5.80
C GLY A 38 -20.27 5.88 -5.80
N SER A 39 -20.43 5.30 -6.99
CA SER A 39 -20.44 3.83 -7.17
C SER A 39 -19.12 3.12 -6.84
N CYS A 40 -18.01 3.84 -6.64
CA CYS A 40 -16.70 3.22 -6.37
C CYS A 40 -16.72 2.32 -5.13
N THR A 41 -17.50 2.70 -4.12
CA THR A 41 -17.63 1.97 -2.85
C THR A 41 -18.22 0.57 -3.00
N SER A 42 -19.06 0.34 -4.02
CA SER A 42 -19.66 -0.96 -4.31
C SER A 42 -19.03 -1.66 -5.52
N LYS A 43 -18.49 -0.92 -6.49
CA LYS A 43 -17.92 -1.50 -7.72
C LYS A 43 -16.49 -2.01 -7.57
N TRP A 44 -15.67 -1.40 -6.71
CA TRP A 44 -14.22 -1.68 -6.68
C TRP A 44 -13.89 -2.98 -5.95
N THR A 45 -14.29 -4.10 -6.53
CA THR A 45 -13.84 -5.44 -6.15
C THR A 45 -12.44 -5.71 -6.74
N VAL A 46 -11.74 -6.72 -6.20
CA VAL A 46 -10.42 -7.14 -6.71
C VAL A 46 -10.50 -7.45 -8.21
N ASP A 47 -11.51 -8.21 -8.64
CA ASP A 47 -11.70 -8.58 -10.05
C ASP A 47 -11.96 -7.36 -10.92
N TYR A 48 -12.86 -6.46 -10.49
CA TYR A 48 -13.17 -5.23 -11.22
C TYR A 48 -11.93 -4.35 -11.39
N LEU A 49 -11.14 -4.17 -10.32
CA LEU A 49 -9.91 -3.39 -10.37
C LEU A 49 -8.86 -4.04 -11.28
N SER A 50 -8.72 -5.36 -11.25
CA SER A 50 -7.80 -6.08 -12.14
C SER A 50 -8.18 -5.94 -13.62
N GLN A 51 -9.47 -5.93 -13.93
CA GLN A 51 -9.98 -5.81 -15.29
C GLN A 51 -9.92 -4.37 -15.80
N VAL A 52 -10.38 -3.40 -15.01
CA VAL A 52 -10.48 -1.99 -15.41
C VAL A 52 -9.12 -1.29 -15.33
N GLY A 53 -8.31 -1.60 -14.32
CA GLY A 53 -6.93 -1.13 -14.22
C GLY A 53 -6.00 -1.81 -15.21
N GLY A 54 -6.30 -3.07 -15.56
CA GLY A 54 -5.64 -3.84 -16.60
C GLY A 54 -4.12 -3.93 -16.42
N THR A 55 -3.40 -3.74 -17.51
CA THR A 55 -1.93 -3.88 -17.57
C THR A 55 -1.20 -2.54 -17.46
N LYS A 56 -1.82 -1.51 -16.87
CA LYS A 56 -1.16 -0.21 -16.70
C LYS A 56 0.04 -0.37 -15.77
N GLU A 57 1.23 -0.05 -16.27
CA GLU A 57 2.44 -0.11 -15.45
C GLU A 57 2.38 0.92 -14.32
N VAL A 58 2.69 0.48 -13.10
CA VAL A 58 2.68 1.31 -11.89
C VAL A 58 3.94 1.05 -11.07
N LYS A 59 4.36 2.05 -10.31
CA LYS A 59 5.44 1.90 -9.34
C LYS A 59 4.92 1.11 -8.13
N ILE A 60 5.50 -0.06 -7.88
CA ILE A 60 5.14 -0.92 -6.75
C ILE A 60 6.20 -0.78 -5.66
N HIS A 61 5.77 -0.58 -4.43
CA HIS A 61 6.62 -0.65 -3.24
C HIS A 61 6.60 -2.09 -2.70
N VAL A 62 7.78 -2.70 -2.53
CA VAL A 62 7.93 -4.06 -2.00
C VAL A 62 8.82 -4.03 -0.77
N ALA A 63 8.35 -4.65 0.32
CA ALA A 63 9.08 -4.80 1.58
C ALA A 63 8.94 -6.23 2.10
N ALA A 64 10.01 -6.79 2.67
CA ALA A 64 10.02 -8.14 3.26
C ALA A 64 9.39 -8.19 4.66
N VAL A 65 9.12 -7.03 5.27
CA VAL A 65 8.55 -6.88 6.60
C VAL A 65 7.36 -5.92 6.56
N ALA A 66 6.42 -6.10 7.47
CA ALA A 66 5.20 -5.29 7.53
C ALA A 66 5.48 -3.81 7.82
N GLN A 67 6.48 -3.53 8.67
CA GLN A 67 6.89 -2.17 8.99
C GLN A 67 7.91 -1.67 7.96
N MET A 68 7.49 -0.70 7.17
CA MET A 68 8.38 0.00 6.24
C MET A 68 9.21 1.03 7.00
N ASP A 69 10.53 1.02 6.80
CA ASP A 69 11.47 1.94 7.42
C ASP A 69 12.11 2.82 6.33
N PHE A 70 11.98 4.14 6.47
CA PHE A 70 12.55 5.11 5.54
C PHE A 70 14.04 5.38 5.80
N ILE A 71 14.54 5.05 7.00
CA ILE A 71 15.95 5.19 7.39
C ILE A 71 16.72 3.93 6.96
N LYS A 72 16.17 2.75 7.27
CA LYS A 72 16.72 1.46 6.81
C LYS A 72 15.99 1.04 5.54
N LEU A 73 16.51 1.43 4.38
CA LEU A 73 15.89 1.18 3.10
C LEU A 73 15.84 -0.33 2.78
N TYR A 74 14.67 -0.95 3.01
CA TYR A 74 14.32 -2.29 2.51
C TYR A 74 13.35 -2.22 1.31
N LEU A 75 13.33 -1.10 0.58
CA LEU A 75 12.46 -0.91 -0.57
C LEU A 75 13.19 -1.30 -1.86
N LEU A 76 12.85 -2.47 -2.39
CA LEU A 76 13.23 -2.82 -3.76
C LEU A 76 12.21 -2.15 -4.71
N THR A 77 12.64 -1.13 -5.45
CA THR A 77 11.89 -0.66 -6.61
C THR A 77 12.27 -1.54 -7.80
N SER A 78 11.41 -2.49 -8.16
CA SER A 78 11.58 -3.25 -9.40
C SER A 78 11.30 -2.35 -10.60
N TRP A 79 12.34 -1.92 -11.30
CA TRP A 79 12.24 -1.34 -12.64
C TRP A 79 12.40 -2.47 -13.67
N SER A 80 11.35 -2.76 -14.43
CA SER A 80 11.48 -3.60 -15.62
C SER A 80 12.07 -2.75 -16.74
N ARG A 81 13.39 -2.80 -16.91
CA ARG A 81 14.07 -2.24 -18.08
C ARG A 81 14.21 -3.35 -19.12
N GLU A 82 13.59 -3.11 -20.27
CA GLU A 82 13.68 -3.76 -21.58
C GLU A 82 14.56 -5.04 -21.74
N ARG A 83 13.93 -6.04 -22.38
CA ARG A 83 14.42 -7.36 -22.80
C ARG A 83 15.94 -7.47 -23.05
N PRO A 84 16.64 -8.47 -22.47
CA PRO A 84 17.98 -8.83 -22.93
C PRO A 84 17.89 -9.46 -24.33
N LYS A 85 18.59 -8.86 -25.29
CA LYS A 85 18.93 -9.53 -26.55
C LYS A 85 19.70 -10.82 -26.23
N LYS A 86 19.38 -11.86 -27.00
CA LYS A 86 19.89 -13.23 -26.88
C LYS A 86 21.43 -13.25 -26.87
N HIS A 87 21.95 -14.23 -26.10
CA HIS A 87 23.35 -14.58 -25.89
C HIS A 87 24.12 -13.77 -24.84
N ILE A 88 24.08 -14.25 -23.58
CA ILE A 88 25.24 -14.41 -22.70
C ILE A 88 24.91 -15.57 -21.75
N LYS A 89 25.91 -16.42 -21.50
CA LYS A 89 25.84 -17.75 -20.89
C LYS A 89 25.26 -17.71 -19.47
N SER A 90 24.53 -18.78 -19.12
CA SER A 90 24.01 -19.05 -17.78
C SER A 90 25.11 -18.97 -16.73
N SER A 91 25.07 -17.95 -15.88
CA SER A 91 25.84 -17.92 -14.63
C SER A 91 25.38 -16.72 -13.81
N SER A 92 25.05 -16.98 -12.54
CA SER A 92 24.90 -15.97 -11.47
C SER A 92 23.53 -15.31 -11.25
N PHE A 93 22.43 -16.05 -11.43
CA PHE A 93 21.15 -15.80 -10.72
C PHE A 93 20.98 -16.79 -9.54
N HIS A 94 21.99 -16.85 -8.66
CA HIS A 94 21.93 -17.58 -7.39
C HIS A 94 22.59 -16.71 -6.31
N ARG A 95 21.96 -15.59 -5.94
CA ARG A 95 22.31 -14.91 -4.69
C ARG A 95 21.17 -14.03 -4.17
N MET A 96 20.05 -14.66 -3.83
CA MET A 96 19.19 -14.30 -2.68
C MET A 96 17.97 -15.25 -2.66
N ARG A 97 18.21 -16.53 -2.34
CA ARG A 97 17.14 -17.44 -1.88
C ARG A 97 17.32 -17.87 -0.42
N ASP A 98 18.39 -17.44 0.24
CA ASP A 98 18.78 -17.91 1.55
C ASP A 98 18.91 -16.77 2.57
N THR A 99 17.86 -15.99 2.77
CA THR A 99 17.61 -15.40 4.09
C THR A 99 16.10 -15.31 4.32
N THR A 100 15.66 -16.04 5.36
CA THR A 100 14.37 -16.02 6.09
C THR A 100 13.12 -16.71 5.53
N TYR A 101 13.10 -17.32 4.34
CA TYR A 101 11.98 -18.18 3.90
C TYR A 101 12.17 -19.69 4.13
N GLY A 102 13.30 -20.13 4.71
CA GLY A 102 13.62 -21.56 4.89
C GLY A 102 13.25 -22.19 6.24
N HIS A 103 12.62 -21.45 7.16
CA HIS A 103 12.42 -21.94 8.55
C HIS A 103 10.97 -22.24 8.95
N LEU A 104 9.99 -22.04 8.06
CA LEU A 104 8.56 -22.31 8.36
C LEU A 104 7.98 -23.55 7.67
N GLU A 105 8.77 -24.28 6.86
CA GLU A 105 8.33 -25.48 6.12
C GLU A 105 8.99 -26.77 6.65
N LYS A 106 9.27 -26.88 7.95
CA LYS A 106 9.83 -28.13 8.52
C LYS A 106 9.34 -28.49 9.91
N THR A 107 8.04 -28.36 10.16
CA THR A 107 7.35 -29.04 11.28
C THR A 107 5.89 -29.35 10.93
N ARG A 108 5.62 -30.02 9.80
CA ARG A 108 4.33 -30.68 9.56
C ARG A 108 4.47 -31.78 8.49
N GLY A 109 4.40 -33.03 8.93
CA GLY A 109 4.53 -34.26 8.12
C GLY A 109 5.99 -34.67 7.96
N ARG A 110 6.45 -35.84 8.37
CA ARG A 110 5.81 -37.15 8.51
C ARG A 110 6.61 -37.96 9.52
#